data_AF-A0A935MWQ1-F1
#
_entry.id   AF-A0A935MWQ1-F1
#
_cell.length_a   1.000
_cell.length_b   1.000
_cell.length_c   1.000
_cell.angle_alpha   90.00
_cell.angle_beta   90.00
_cell.angle_gamma   90.00
#
_symmetry.space_group_name_H-M   'P 1'
#
loop_
_entity.id
_entity.type
_entity.pdbx_description
1 polymer ?
#
loop_
_entity_poly.entity_id
_entity_poly.type
_entity_poly.pdbx_seq_one_letter_code
_entity_poly.pdbx_strand_id
1 'polypeptide(L)'
;MKNQTNIIFLHHSTGRFIWYGDVGKLPRKLGFAGDVEKWFDRHNEDYNKNYQITELFFPKDEPYGRRNYPFDYYNIWVKNAGDQPYKEEPTLEILTKKYDVIIFKHCFPVSSIKEDTIKPDINSEISTLTNYKLQYEALKKKMLEFPKTKFILWTPPALLQIHTYKEEAERANEFSEWLKNVWDEKGDNIFLWDFRDLQVEVDYS
;
A
#
# COMPACT_ATOMS: atom_id res chain seq x y z
N MET A 1 20.17 23.32 10.30
CA MET A 1 19.26 22.94 9.20
C MET A 1 18.37 21.83 9.73
N LYS A 2 17.07 21.82 9.43
CA LYS A 2 16.20 20.73 9.87
C LYS A 2 16.47 19.51 9.02
N ASN A 3 16.71 18.36 9.64
CA ASN A 3 16.83 17.11 8.91
C ASN A 3 15.53 16.89 8.14
N GLN A 4 15.66 16.83 6.82
CA GLN A 4 14.56 16.53 5.91
C GLN A 4 14.11 15.08 6.14
N THR A 5 12.81 14.83 6.09
CA THR A 5 12.24 13.47 6.05
C THR A 5 11.64 13.24 4.68
N ASN A 6 12.17 12.26 3.95
CA ASN A 6 11.72 11.90 2.62
C ASN A 6 10.65 10.82 2.69
N ILE A 7 9.51 11.08 2.05
CA ILE A 7 8.33 10.23 2.07
C ILE A 7 7.97 9.86 0.64
N ILE A 8 7.66 8.58 0.41
CA ILE A 8 7.08 8.12 -0.85
C ILE A 8 5.72 7.48 -0.62
N PHE A 9 4.76 7.81 -1.47
CA PHE A 9 3.46 7.15 -1.53
C PHE A 9 3.35 6.30 -2.79
N LEU A 10 3.35 4.98 -2.60
CA LEU A 10 3.24 3.97 -3.64
C LEU A 10 1.78 3.57 -3.80
N HIS A 11 1.18 3.90 -4.94
CA HIS A 11 -0.26 3.67 -5.11
C HIS A 11 -0.67 3.54 -6.57
N HIS A 12 -1.89 3.04 -6.76
CA HIS A 12 -2.65 3.10 -8.00
C HIS A 12 -4.06 3.63 -7.74
N SER A 13 -4.85 3.86 -8.80
CA SER A 13 -6.30 4.06 -8.73
C SER A 13 -6.69 5.12 -7.69
N THR A 14 -7.40 4.76 -6.61
CA THR A 14 -7.85 5.66 -5.54
C THR A 14 -6.75 6.47 -4.87
N GLY A 15 -5.51 5.97 -4.82
CA GLY A 15 -4.40 6.76 -4.28
C GLY A 15 -4.16 8.03 -5.09
N ARG A 16 -4.40 7.99 -6.41
CA ARG A 16 -4.31 9.16 -7.29
C ARG A 16 -5.38 10.19 -6.94
N PHE A 17 -6.60 9.73 -6.68
CA PHE A 17 -7.69 10.65 -6.32
C PHE A 17 -7.44 11.29 -4.97
N ILE A 18 -6.87 10.56 -4.01
CA ILE A 18 -6.46 11.12 -2.72
C ILE A 18 -5.31 12.11 -2.90
N TRP A 19 -4.28 11.76 -3.69
CA TRP A 19 -3.12 12.62 -3.93
C TRP A 19 -3.52 14.00 -4.47
N TYR A 20 -4.31 13.99 -5.55
CA TYR A 20 -4.68 15.21 -6.24
C TYR A 20 -5.90 15.91 -5.67
N GLY A 21 -6.78 15.21 -4.94
CA GLY A 21 -8.06 15.72 -4.47
C GLY A 21 -8.86 16.38 -5.61
N ASP A 22 -9.24 17.63 -5.40
CA ASP A 22 -10.09 18.38 -6.33
C ASP A 22 -9.33 18.99 -7.53
N VAL A 23 -8.01 18.78 -7.61
CA VAL A 23 -7.19 19.34 -8.69
C VAL A 23 -7.52 18.65 -10.02
N GLY A 24 -8.17 19.40 -10.91
CA GLY A 24 -8.58 18.96 -12.24
C GLY A 24 -7.43 18.52 -13.16
N LYS A 25 -7.75 17.80 -14.24
CA LYS A 25 -6.75 17.22 -15.16
C LYS A 25 -5.77 18.23 -15.77
N LEU A 26 -6.25 19.42 -16.16
CA LEU A 26 -5.42 20.43 -16.83
C LEU A 26 -4.41 21.08 -15.87
N PRO A 27 -4.80 21.58 -14.68
CA PRO A 27 -3.84 22.04 -13.67
C PRO A 27 -2.76 21.00 -13.34
N ARG A 28 -3.12 19.71 -13.18
CA ARG A 28 -2.13 18.64 -12.94
C ARG A 28 -1.08 18.54 -14.05
N LYS A 29 -1.50 18.63 -15.32
CA LYS A 29 -0.57 18.62 -16.46
C LYS A 29 0.36 19.83 -16.48
N LEU A 30 -0.05 20.93 -15.86
CA LEU A 30 0.75 22.15 -15.73
C LEU A 30 1.61 22.16 -14.45
N GLY A 31 1.66 21.06 -13.69
CA GLY A 31 2.50 20.93 -12.49
C GLY A 31 1.90 21.54 -11.23
N PHE A 32 0.58 21.78 -11.18
CA PHE A 32 -0.06 22.22 -9.95
C PHE A 32 -0.05 21.11 -8.91
N ALA A 33 0.38 21.45 -7.68
CA ALA A 33 0.41 20.55 -6.54
C ALA A 33 -0.97 19.96 -6.24
N GLY A 34 -1.00 18.68 -5.89
CA GLY A 34 -2.16 17.98 -5.33
C GLY A 34 -2.49 18.43 -3.92
N ASP A 35 -3.62 17.97 -3.38
CA ASP A 35 -4.07 18.36 -2.05
C ASP A 35 -3.21 17.75 -0.94
N VAL A 36 -2.64 16.55 -1.16
CA VAL A 36 -1.67 15.95 -0.23
C VAL A 36 -0.39 16.79 -0.16
N GLU A 37 0.14 17.21 -1.30
CA GLU A 37 1.35 18.07 -1.36
C GLU A 37 1.10 19.38 -0.60
N LYS A 38 0.01 20.07 -0.93
CA LYS A 38 -0.37 21.31 -0.23
C LYS A 38 -0.59 21.12 1.27
N TRP A 39 -1.08 19.96 1.69
CA TRP A 39 -1.24 19.66 3.11
C TRP A 39 0.11 19.55 3.80
N PHE A 40 1.08 18.86 3.20
CA PHE A 40 2.44 18.77 3.73
C PHE A 40 3.14 20.13 3.76
N ASP A 41 2.97 20.97 2.74
CA ASP A 41 3.51 22.33 2.71
C ASP A 41 2.99 23.15 3.89
N ARG A 42 1.66 23.18 4.10
CA ARG A 42 1.06 23.86 5.26
C ARG A 42 1.52 23.27 6.59
N HIS A 43 1.55 21.95 6.72
CA HIS A 43 1.99 21.30 7.95
C HIS A 43 3.47 21.62 8.26
N ASN A 44 4.31 21.71 7.23
CA ASN A 44 5.70 22.12 7.37
C ASN A 44 5.82 23.57 7.85
N GLU A 45 5.02 24.47 7.31
CA GLU A 45 4.97 25.87 7.75
C GLU A 45 4.46 26.01 9.18
N ASP A 46 3.28 25.46 9.47
CA ASP A 46 2.58 25.58 10.76
C ASP A 46 3.37 24.99 11.92
N TYR A 47 4.00 23.83 11.70
CA TYR A 47 4.70 23.08 12.75
C TYR A 47 6.21 23.12 12.61
N ASN A 48 6.71 23.94 11.69
CA ASN A 48 8.13 24.12 11.42
C ASN A 48 8.78 22.73 11.19
N LYS A 49 8.25 21.96 10.23
CA LYS A 49 8.75 20.63 9.82
C LYS A 49 9.46 20.72 8.46
N ASN A 50 10.03 19.61 8.01
CA ASN A 50 10.68 19.51 6.71
C ASN A 50 10.40 18.13 6.09
N TYR A 51 9.13 17.85 5.87
CA TYR A 51 8.67 16.63 5.23
C TYR A 51 8.55 16.85 3.72
N GLN A 52 9.21 16.01 2.93
CA GLN A 52 9.10 16.03 1.47
C GLN A 52 8.44 14.75 1.00
N ILE A 53 7.22 14.86 0.48
CA ILE A 53 6.45 13.72 -0.03
C ILE A 53 6.47 13.69 -1.56
N THR A 54 6.56 12.49 -2.12
CA THR A 54 6.43 12.21 -3.55
C THR A 54 5.50 11.03 -3.78
N GLU A 55 4.84 10.94 -4.94
CA GLU A 55 4.07 9.76 -5.33
C GLU A 55 4.80 8.94 -6.40
N LEU A 56 4.53 7.63 -6.42
CA LEU A 56 4.90 6.74 -7.51
C LEU A 56 3.74 5.79 -7.81
N PHE A 57 3.34 5.74 -9.09
CA PHE A 57 2.49 4.66 -9.57
C PHE A 57 3.26 3.36 -9.50
N PHE A 58 2.83 2.45 -8.63
CA PHE A 58 3.56 1.23 -8.33
C PHE A 58 2.62 0.04 -8.14
N PRO A 59 2.93 -1.13 -8.72
CA PRO A 59 3.89 -1.35 -9.81
C PRO A 59 3.40 -0.73 -11.13
N LYS A 60 4.29 -0.20 -11.97
CA LYS A 60 3.92 0.46 -13.24
C LYS A 60 3.10 -0.43 -14.18
N ASP A 61 2.43 0.24 -15.12
CA ASP A 61 1.67 -0.44 -16.18
C ASP A 61 2.58 -1.29 -17.07
N GLU A 62 3.68 -0.72 -17.55
CA GLU A 62 4.72 -1.40 -18.34
C GLU A 62 6.10 -1.10 -17.73
N PRO A 63 7.04 -2.08 -17.72
CA PRO A 63 6.93 -3.44 -18.26
C PRO A 63 6.34 -4.47 -17.27
N TYR A 64 5.75 -4.04 -16.15
CA TYR A 64 5.31 -4.96 -15.09
C TYR A 64 3.92 -5.57 -15.34
N GLY A 65 2.91 -4.74 -15.66
CA GLY A 65 1.55 -5.19 -15.98
C GLY A 65 0.42 -4.54 -15.18
N ARG A 66 0.64 -3.40 -14.49
CA ARG A 66 -0.38 -2.63 -13.73
C ARG A 66 -1.04 -3.35 -12.53
N ARG A 67 -0.58 -4.53 -12.16
CA ARG A 67 -1.17 -5.28 -11.03
C ARG A 67 -0.66 -4.72 -9.71
N ASN A 68 -1.56 -4.51 -8.76
CA ASN A 68 -1.27 -3.85 -7.48
C ASN A 68 -1.90 -4.67 -6.34
N TYR A 69 -1.54 -5.95 -6.30
CA TYR A 69 -1.99 -6.97 -5.35
C TYR A 69 -0.85 -7.36 -4.39
N PRO A 70 -1.14 -8.08 -3.30
CA PRO A 70 -0.12 -8.52 -2.34
C PRO A 70 1.00 -9.34 -3.00
N PHE A 71 0.63 -10.21 -3.95
CA PHE A 71 1.59 -10.98 -4.74
C PHE A 71 2.59 -10.09 -5.47
N ASP A 72 2.16 -8.96 -6.05
CA ASP A 72 3.05 -8.14 -6.87
C ASP A 72 4.16 -7.50 -6.02
N TYR A 73 3.79 -7.02 -4.83
CA TYR A 73 4.73 -6.48 -3.84
C TYR A 73 5.66 -7.58 -3.32
N TYR A 74 5.13 -8.75 -2.98
CA TYR A 74 5.95 -9.92 -2.61
C TYR A 74 6.94 -10.27 -3.73
N ASN A 75 6.48 -10.28 -4.98
CA ASN A 75 7.27 -10.66 -6.13
C ASN A 75 8.41 -9.67 -6.37
N ILE A 76 8.18 -8.36 -6.20
CA ILE A 76 9.23 -7.33 -6.37
C ILE A 76 10.16 -7.29 -5.15
N TRP A 77 9.62 -7.24 -3.93
CA TRP A 77 10.38 -6.91 -2.73
C TRP A 77 10.97 -8.09 -1.99
N VAL A 78 10.43 -9.29 -2.18
CA VAL A 78 10.89 -10.50 -1.50
C VAL A 78 11.52 -11.46 -2.50
N LYS A 79 10.75 -11.88 -3.52
CA LYS A 79 11.21 -12.90 -4.47
C LYS A 79 12.35 -12.41 -5.37
N ASN A 80 12.30 -11.15 -5.79
CA ASN A 80 13.32 -10.51 -6.61
C ASN A 80 14.02 -9.36 -5.85
N ALA A 81 14.20 -9.52 -4.54
CA ALA A 81 14.89 -8.55 -3.69
C ALA A 81 16.35 -8.30 -4.15
N GLY A 82 16.91 -7.17 -3.74
CA GLY A 82 18.31 -6.83 -3.98
C GLY A 82 18.50 -5.42 -4.53
N ASP A 83 19.74 -5.07 -4.87
CA ASP A 83 20.11 -3.70 -5.27
C ASP A 83 19.79 -3.35 -6.73
N GLN A 84 19.11 -4.24 -7.46
CA GLN A 84 18.73 -4.01 -8.86
C GLN A 84 17.20 -3.93 -8.99
N PRO A 85 16.67 -3.04 -9.84
CA PRO A 85 15.24 -2.99 -10.12
C PRO A 85 14.74 -4.31 -10.73
N TYR A 86 13.55 -4.75 -10.34
CA TYR A 86 12.87 -5.88 -10.99
C TYR A 86 11.84 -5.33 -11.97
N LYS A 87 12.03 -5.57 -13.28
CA LYS A 87 11.17 -5.01 -14.34
C LYS A 87 10.97 -3.49 -14.17
N GLU A 88 12.06 -2.77 -13.91
CA GLU A 88 12.09 -1.32 -13.61
C GLU A 88 11.41 -0.87 -12.31
N GLU A 89 10.83 -1.79 -11.54
CA GLU A 89 10.28 -1.49 -10.23
C GLU A 89 11.39 -1.45 -9.18
N PRO A 90 11.41 -0.43 -8.30
CA PRO A 90 12.38 -0.38 -7.23
C PRO A 90 12.08 -1.43 -6.16
N THR A 91 13.13 -2.11 -5.71
CA THR A 91 13.11 -2.98 -4.54
C THR A 91 13.12 -2.17 -3.24
N LEU A 92 12.89 -2.83 -2.10
CA LEU A 92 13.02 -2.16 -0.81
C LEU A 92 14.45 -1.69 -0.53
N GLU A 93 15.49 -2.39 -1.01
CA GLU A 93 16.88 -1.95 -0.88
C GLU A 93 17.13 -0.62 -1.60
N ILE A 94 16.44 -0.37 -2.71
CA ILE A 94 16.54 0.89 -3.45
C ILE A 94 15.72 1.99 -2.77
N LEU A 95 14.48 1.67 -2.37
CA LEU A 95 13.56 2.65 -1.77
C LEU A 95 14.07 3.14 -0.40
N THR A 96 14.52 2.24 0.46
CA THR A 96 14.93 2.55 1.85
C THR A 96 16.22 3.37 1.93
N LYS A 97 17.03 3.38 0.86
CA LYS A 97 18.18 4.30 0.73
C LYS A 97 17.78 5.74 0.43
N LYS A 98 16.57 5.96 -0.09
CA LYS A 98 16.08 7.27 -0.56
C LYS A 98 15.02 7.86 0.36
N TYR A 99 14.22 7.01 1.01
CA TYR A 99 13.05 7.41 1.76
C TYR A 99 13.11 6.92 3.20
N ASP A 100 12.80 7.84 4.12
CA ASP A 100 12.66 7.57 5.54
C ASP A 100 11.29 6.95 5.86
N VAL A 101 10.27 7.26 5.02
CA VAL A 101 8.91 6.72 5.15
C VAL A 101 8.41 6.21 3.80
N ILE A 102 7.92 4.98 3.77
CA ILE A 102 7.31 4.35 2.60
C ILE A 102 5.85 4.04 2.93
N ILE A 103 4.94 4.74 2.25
CA ILE A 103 3.50 4.55 2.37
C ILE A 103 3.05 3.73 1.17
N PHE A 104 2.29 2.65 1.36
CA PHE A 104 1.77 1.88 0.24
C PHE A 104 0.40 1.28 0.54
N LYS A 105 -0.32 0.99 -0.55
CA LYS A 105 -1.68 0.43 -0.50
C LYS A 105 -1.95 -0.42 -1.74
N HIS A 106 -2.83 -1.40 -1.60
CA HIS A 106 -3.26 -2.26 -2.72
C HIS A 106 -4.57 -1.76 -3.37
N CYS A 107 -4.87 -2.25 -4.59
CA CYS A 107 -6.08 -1.88 -5.32
C CYS A 107 -7.32 -2.62 -4.82
N PHE A 108 -8.49 -2.05 -5.11
CA PHE A 108 -9.81 -2.61 -4.74
C PHE A 108 -10.03 -4.08 -5.10
N PRO A 109 -9.58 -4.60 -6.26
CA PRO A 109 -9.82 -6.01 -6.59
C PRO A 109 -9.12 -7.00 -5.65
N VAL A 110 -8.23 -6.54 -4.75
CA VAL A 110 -7.71 -7.39 -3.66
C VAL A 110 -8.84 -8.00 -2.83
N SER A 111 -9.96 -7.31 -2.67
CA SER A 111 -11.07 -7.84 -1.88
C SER A 111 -11.92 -8.89 -2.58
N SER A 112 -11.64 -9.22 -3.85
CA SER A 112 -12.19 -10.42 -4.50
C SER A 112 -11.38 -11.65 -4.10
N ILE A 113 -11.45 -12.01 -2.80
CA ILE A 113 -10.71 -13.14 -2.25
C ILE A 113 -11.44 -14.44 -2.55
N LYS A 114 -10.77 -15.35 -3.24
CA LYS A 114 -11.26 -16.66 -3.65
C LYS A 114 -11.11 -17.69 -2.54
N GLU A 115 -11.80 -18.80 -2.69
CA GLU A 115 -11.63 -19.99 -1.86
C GLU A 115 -10.17 -20.48 -1.92
N ASP A 116 -9.71 -21.06 -0.81
CA ASP A 116 -8.36 -21.59 -0.74
C ASP A 116 -8.19 -22.83 -1.62
N THR A 117 -6.99 -22.98 -2.16
CA THR A 117 -6.57 -24.18 -2.86
C THR A 117 -6.07 -25.23 -1.88
N ILE A 118 -6.17 -26.52 -2.24
CA ILE A 118 -5.69 -27.67 -1.44
C ILE A 118 -4.22 -27.50 -0.99
N LYS A 119 -3.40 -26.83 -1.81
CA LYS A 119 -2.00 -26.52 -1.51
C LYS A 119 -1.74 -25.02 -1.68
N PRO A 120 -1.65 -24.25 -0.57
CA PRO A 120 -1.23 -22.86 -0.62
C PRO A 120 0.13 -22.70 -1.28
N ASP A 121 0.31 -21.60 -2.01
CA ASP A 121 1.57 -21.25 -2.66
C ASP A 121 1.77 -19.74 -2.65
N ILE A 122 2.79 -19.30 -1.92
CA ILE A 122 3.19 -17.88 -1.85
C ILE A 122 3.54 -17.31 -3.23
N ASN A 123 3.99 -18.16 -4.17
CA ASN A 123 4.31 -17.78 -5.54
C ASN A 123 3.10 -17.74 -6.47
N SER A 124 1.91 -18.04 -5.97
CA SER A 124 0.68 -18.00 -6.75
C SER A 124 0.12 -16.58 -6.79
N GLU A 125 -0.30 -16.18 -7.98
CA GLU A 125 -1.02 -14.93 -8.21
C GLU A 125 -2.52 -15.05 -7.86
N ILE A 126 -2.97 -16.26 -7.52
CA ILE A 126 -4.36 -16.50 -7.15
C ILE A 126 -4.62 -15.87 -5.79
N SER A 127 -5.55 -14.91 -5.79
CA SER A 127 -6.05 -14.17 -4.64
C SER A 127 -6.85 -15.03 -3.66
N THR A 128 -6.23 -16.01 -3.02
CA THR A 128 -6.84 -16.75 -1.91
C THR A 128 -6.40 -16.16 -0.58
N LEU A 129 -7.18 -16.43 0.47
CA LEU A 129 -6.89 -15.91 1.79
C LEU A 129 -5.54 -16.42 2.32
N THR A 130 -5.27 -17.71 2.17
CA THR A 130 -4.00 -18.29 2.64
C THR A 130 -2.80 -17.77 1.86
N ASN A 131 -2.91 -17.59 0.53
CA ASN A 131 -1.81 -17.02 -0.26
C ASN A 131 -1.51 -15.57 0.14
N TYR A 132 -2.54 -14.75 0.39
CA TYR A 132 -2.35 -13.39 0.87
C TYR A 132 -1.70 -13.34 2.24
N LYS A 133 -2.14 -14.17 3.20
CA LYS A 133 -1.49 -14.27 4.52
C LYS A 133 -0.01 -14.63 4.37
N LEU A 134 0.34 -15.62 3.55
CA LEU A 134 1.74 -16.00 3.28
C LEU A 134 2.57 -14.85 2.68
N GLN A 135 2.00 -14.11 1.73
CA GLN A 135 2.67 -12.98 1.07
C GLN A 135 2.89 -11.82 2.03
N TYR A 136 1.90 -11.49 2.86
CA TYR A 136 2.00 -10.45 3.89
C TYR A 136 3.00 -10.79 4.99
N GLU A 137 3.07 -12.05 5.43
CA GLU A 137 4.08 -12.49 6.39
C GLU A 137 5.50 -12.34 5.83
N ALA A 138 5.70 -12.72 4.56
CA ALA A 138 7.00 -12.55 3.90
C ALA A 138 7.35 -11.06 3.71
N LEU A 139 6.37 -10.22 3.37
CA LEU A 139 6.54 -8.77 3.28
C LEU A 139 6.89 -8.15 4.64
N LYS A 140 6.19 -8.53 5.71
CA LYS A 140 6.50 -8.08 7.08
C LYS A 140 7.94 -8.41 7.44
N LYS A 141 8.35 -9.67 7.28
CA LYS A 141 9.74 -10.09 7.53
C LYS A 141 10.74 -9.25 6.74
N LYS A 142 10.46 -8.97 5.47
CA LYS A 142 11.35 -8.16 4.63
C LYS A 142 11.42 -6.70 5.07
N MET A 143 10.30 -6.08 5.44
CA MET A 143 10.25 -4.70 5.93
C MET A 143 11.01 -4.52 7.26
N LEU A 144 10.97 -5.53 8.13
CA LEU A 144 11.73 -5.55 9.38
C LEU A 144 13.26 -5.57 9.18
N GLU A 145 13.76 -5.95 8.00
CA GLU A 145 15.19 -5.85 7.66
C GLU A 145 15.67 -4.38 7.54
N PHE A 146 14.74 -3.42 7.45
CA PHE A 146 15.03 -1.98 7.26
C PHE A 146 14.54 -1.13 8.44
N PRO A 147 15.08 -1.33 9.67
CA PRO A 147 14.52 -0.75 10.90
C PRO A 147 14.58 0.78 10.98
N LYS A 148 15.37 1.43 10.11
CA LYS A 148 15.46 2.90 10.02
C LYS A 148 14.38 3.53 9.16
N THR A 149 13.71 2.74 8.31
CA THR A 149 12.63 3.20 7.44
C THR A 149 11.30 2.84 8.08
N LYS A 150 10.36 3.80 8.12
CA LYS A 150 8.99 3.53 8.56
C LYS A 150 8.15 3.10 7.38
N PHE A 151 7.34 2.07 7.57
CA PHE A 151 6.38 1.58 6.58
C PHE A 151 4.97 1.91 7.05
N ILE A 152 4.15 2.50 6.18
CA ILE A 152 2.73 2.72 6.46
C ILE A 152 1.92 1.96 5.41
N LEU A 153 1.21 0.93 5.84
CA LEU A 153 0.37 0.11 4.98
C LEU A 153 -1.10 0.43 5.23
N TRP A 154 -1.86 0.63 4.17
CA TRP A 154 -3.30 0.80 4.27
C TRP A 154 -4.02 -0.55 4.21
N THR A 155 -5.05 -0.74 5.02
CA THR A 155 -5.94 -1.90 4.87
C THR A 155 -6.58 -1.92 3.47
N PRO A 156 -6.80 -3.09 2.86
CA PRO A 156 -7.49 -3.18 1.58
C PRO A 156 -8.90 -2.60 1.66
N PRO A 157 -9.29 -1.75 0.70
CA PRO A 157 -10.59 -1.10 0.73
C PRO A 157 -11.73 -2.10 0.53
N ALA A 158 -12.92 -1.79 1.03
CA ALA A 158 -14.10 -2.64 0.83
C ALA A 158 -14.59 -2.56 -0.63
N LEU A 159 -15.11 -3.68 -1.16
CA LEU A 159 -15.84 -3.69 -2.43
C LEU A 159 -17.31 -3.34 -2.19
N LEU A 160 -17.92 -2.64 -3.14
CA LEU A 160 -19.36 -2.40 -3.15
C LEU A 160 -20.11 -3.74 -3.26
N GLN A 161 -21.25 -3.86 -2.58
CA GLN A 161 -22.07 -5.08 -2.60
C GLN A 161 -22.42 -5.55 -4.03
N ILE A 162 -22.66 -4.62 -4.96
CA ILE A 162 -22.97 -4.93 -6.37
C ILE A 162 -21.79 -5.49 -7.19
N HIS A 163 -20.58 -5.48 -6.63
CA HIS A 163 -19.34 -5.90 -7.27
C HIS A 163 -18.63 -7.05 -6.52
N THR A 164 -19.31 -7.69 -5.57
CA THR A 164 -18.75 -8.80 -4.78
C THR A 164 -19.79 -9.90 -4.59
N TYR A 165 -19.31 -11.13 -4.47
CA TYR A 165 -20.12 -12.23 -3.91
C TYR A 165 -20.03 -12.19 -2.38
N LYS A 166 -21.04 -12.73 -1.70
CA LYS A 166 -21.11 -12.73 -0.23
C LYS A 166 -19.89 -13.41 0.37
N GLU A 167 -19.50 -14.55 -0.17
CA GLU A 167 -18.39 -15.37 0.30
C GLU A 167 -17.04 -14.68 0.09
N GLU A 168 -16.89 -13.91 -0.99
CA GLU A 168 -15.68 -13.10 -1.23
C GLU A 168 -15.60 -11.94 -0.24
N ALA A 169 -16.72 -11.28 0.04
CA ALA A 169 -16.81 -10.21 1.03
C ALA A 169 -16.50 -10.72 2.45
N GLU A 170 -17.00 -11.90 2.83
CA GLU A 170 -16.68 -12.54 4.11
C GLU A 170 -15.19 -12.82 4.23
N ARG A 171 -14.54 -13.37 3.20
CA ARG A 171 -13.08 -13.59 3.20
C ARG A 171 -12.29 -12.29 3.21
N ALA A 172 -12.76 -11.24 2.53
CA ALA A 172 -12.14 -9.92 2.58
C ALA A 172 -12.23 -9.28 3.97
N ASN A 173 -13.35 -9.47 4.66
CA ASN A 173 -13.50 -9.08 6.06
C ASN A 173 -12.57 -9.88 6.96
N GLU A 174 -12.51 -11.21 6.79
CA GLU A 174 -11.57 -12.06 7.55
C GLU A 174 -10.12 -11.62 7.34
N PHE A 175 -9.74 -11.30 6.10
CA PHE A 175 -8.41 -10.80 5.80
C PHE A 175 -8.12 -9.47 6.49
N SER A 176 -9.07 -8.53 6.45
CA SER A 176 -8.94 -7.23 7.11
C SER A 176 -8.84 -7.37 8.64
N GLU A 177 -9.64 -8.23 9.26
CA GLU A 177 -9.57 -8.51 10.69
C GLU A 177 -8.26 -9.19 11.07
N TRP A 178 -7.79 -10.13 10.26
CA TRP A 178 -6.48 -10.76 10.47
C TRP A 178 -5.34 -9.72 10.39
N LEU A 179 -5.41 -8.77 9.45
CA LEU A 179 -4.41 -7.71 9.36
C LEU A 179 -4.33 -6.87 10.65
N LYS A 180 -5.48 -6.50 11.20
CA LYS A 180 -5.57 -5.64 12.39
C LYS A 180 -5.21 -6.35 13.68
N ASN A 181 -5.66 -7.59 13.83
CA ASN A 181 -5.63 -8.29 15.10
C ASN A 181 -4.45 -9.27 15.23
N VAL A 182 -3.83 -9.67 14.11
CA VAL A 182 -2.79 -10.72 14.09
C VAL A 182 -1.52 -10.23 13.41
N TRP A 183 -1.63 -9.64 12.21
CA TRP A 183 -0.45 -9.27 11.43
C TRP A 183 0.22 -7.99 11.93
N ASP A 184 -0.57 -6.96 12.26
CA ASP A 184 -0.10 -5.70 12.83
C ASP A 184 0.50 -5.92 14.23
N GLU A 185 1.72 -5.44 14.44
CA GLU A 185 2.45 -5.61 15.69
C GLU A 185 2.93 -4.26 16.20
N LYS A 186 2.61 -3.94 17.45
CA LYS A 186 2.98 -2.65 18.02
C LYS A 186 4.45 -2.63 18.40
N GLY A 187 5.13 -1.55 18.03
CA GLY A 187 6.51 -1.28 18.42
C GLY A 187 7.55 -1.63 17.36
N ASP A 188 7.15 -2.23 16.24
CA ASP A 188 8.00 -2.35 15.06
C ASP A 188 8.01 -1.06 14.22
N ASN A 189 8.66 -1.09 13.05
CA ASN A 189 8.74 0.03 12.11
C ASN A 189 7.60 0.04 11.08
N ILE A 190 6.56 -0.77 11.25
CA ILE A 190 5.45 -0.97 10.33
C ILE A 190 4.17 -0.47 11.01
N PHE A 191 3.39 0.34 10.29
CA PHE A 191 2.19 0.95 10.81
C PHE A 191 1.02 0.62 9.89
N LEU A 192 0.00 -0.03 10.42
CA LEU A 192 -1.26 -0.24 9.69
C LEU A 192 -2.17 0.99 9.85
N TRP A 193 -2.64 1.55 8.73
CA TRP A 193 -3.72 2.53 8.71
C TRP A 193 -5.01 1.87 8.21
N ASP A 194 -6.04 1.86 9.05
CA ASP A 194 -7.31 1.24 8.71
C ASP A 194 -8.15 2.13 7.78
N PHE A 195 -7.83 2.10 6.49
CA PHE A 195 -8.56 2.82 5.47
C PHE A 195 -9.95 2.23 5.20
N ARG A 196 -10.13 0.93 5.44
CA ARG A 196 -11.42 0.23 5.27
C ARG A 196 -12.48 0.74 6.24
N ASP A 197 -12.11 1.04 7.48
CA ASP A 197 -13.02 1.59 8.50
C ASP A 197 -13.68 2.90 8.07
N LEU A 198 -12.99 3.70 7.25
CA LEU A 198 -13.53 4.94 6.68
C LEU A 198 -14.56 4.72 5.55
N GLN A 199 -14.75 3.48 5.11
CA GLN A 199 -15.57 3.12 3.95
C GLN A 199 -16.78 2.25 4.29
N VAL A 200 -16.78 1.62 5.46
CA VAL A 200 -17.86 0.75 5.91
C VAL A 200 -18.63 1.47 7.00
N GLU A 201 -19.93 1.63 6.82
CA GLU A 201 -20.79 2.05 7.93
C GLU A 201 -20.84 0.90 8.94
N VAL A 202 -20.47 1.18 10.19
CA VAL A 202 -20.62 0.23 11.29
C VAL A 202 -22.09 0.23 11.68
N ASP A 203 -22.85 -0.74 11.18
CA ASP A 203 -24.24 -0.94 11.57
C ASP A 203 -24.26 -1.58 12.97
N TYR A 204 -24.48 -0.75 14.00
CA TYR A 204 -24.74 -1.24 15.36
C TYR A 204 -26.18 -1.76 15.43
N SER A 205 -26.41 -3.00 14.99
CA SER A 205 -27.68 -3.71 15.22
C SER A 205 -27.72 -4.37 16.59
#